data_AF-A0A7L0DFK4-F1
#
_entry.id   AF-A0A7L0DFK4-F1
#
_cell.length_a   1.000
_cell.length_b   1.000
_cell.length_c   1.000
_cell.angle_alpha   90.00
_cell.angle_beta   90.00
_cell.angle_gamma   90.00
#
_symmetry.space_group_name_H-M   'P 1'
#
loop_
_entity.id
_entity.type
_entity.pdbx_description
1 polymer ?
#
loop_
_entity_poly.entity_id
_entity_poly.type
_entity_poly.pdbx_seq_one_letter_code
_entity_poly.pdbx_strand_id
1 'polypeptide(L)'
;LEEIPPRPVQDTGNILKQGYLEKRSRDHSFFGSEWQKRWCVLNRKTFYYYANEKSKQPKGNFSIENYSARLASHLRKDARKKCCFELICPGKRTYEFTAPSPAEAEDWVDQIQFLLKGELYLNSFTIPFDEEDEEELYNDVDSSDSVNTTSHNTTLNQDEANVEMEEDDIYEVLPGKQPDPE
;
A
#
# COMPACT_ATOMS: atom_id res chain seq x y z
N LEU A 1 19.41 -11.70 -51.47
CA LEU A 1 19.30 -11.80 -50.00
C LEU A 1 18.59 -10.54 -49.52
N GLU A 2 17.29 -10.61 -49.27
CA GLU A 2 16.55 -9.53 -48.62
C GLU A 2 17.02 -9.46 -47.16
N GLU A 3 17.70 -8.37 -46.79
CA GLU A 3 18.01 -8.07 -45.40
C GLU A 3 16.70 -7.80 -44.66
N ILE A 4 16.33 -8.71 -43.77
CA ILE A 4 15.25 -8.51 -42.81
C ILE A 4 15.69 -7.38 -41.88
N PRO A 5 15.03 -6.21 -41.86
CA PRO A 5 15.36 -5.17 -40.89
C PRO A 5 15.12 -5.72 -39.49
N PRO A 6 16.02 -5.49 -38.51
CA PRO A 6 15.85 -6.02 -37.17
C PRO A 6 14.54 -5.48 -36.60
N ARG A 7 13.57 -6.38 -36.42
CA ARG A 7 12.28 -6.06 -35.81
C ARG A 7 12.57 -5.54 -34.41
N PRO A 8 11.98 -4.40 -34.02
CA PRO A 8 12.11 -3.93 -32.65
C PRO A 8 11.50 -5.00 -31.76
N VAL A 9 12.29 -5.54 -30.84
CA VAL A 9 11.75 -6.33 -29.72
C VAL A 9 11.07 -5.32 -28.80
N GLN A 10 9.88 -4.88 -29.22
CA GLN A 10 8.91 -4.31 -28.30
C GLN A 10 8.34 -5.52 -27.58
N ASP A 11 8.96 -5.89 -26.47
CA ASP A 11 8.41 -6.90 -25.57
C ASP A 11 7.18 -6.28 -24.89
N THR A 12 6.08 -6.20 -25.64
CA THR A 12 4.83 -5.52 -25.27
C THR A 12 4.03 -6.32 -24.24
N GLY A 13 4.35 -7.60 -24.02
CA GLY A 13 3.57 -8.48 -23.15
C GLY A 13 3.55 -8.08 -21.68
N ASN A 14 4.47 -7.22 -21.25
CA ASN A 14 4.72 -6.96 -19.83
C ASN A 14 4.87 -5.46 -19.47
N ILE A 15 4.49 -4.56 -20.38
CA ILE A 15 4.54 -3.12 -20.12
C ILE A 15 3.36 -2.73 -19.23
N LEU A 16 3.68 -2.18 -18.05
CA LEU A 16 2.69 -1.76 -17.05
C LEU A 16 2.31 -0.30 -17.22
N LYS A 17 3.29 0.56 -17.51
CA LYS A 17 3.05 1.98 -17.80
C LYS A 17 4.15 2.50 -18.71
N GLN A 18 3.78 3.41 -19.60
CA GLN A 18 4.71 4.09 -20.48
C GLN A 18 4.27 5.53 -20.75
N GLY A 19 5.23 6.43 -20.95
CA GLY A 19 4.92 7.84 -21.15
C GLY A 19 6.15 8.73 -21.17
N TYR A 20 5.98 9.97 -21.62
CA TYR A 20 7.03 10.98 -21.55
C TYR A 20 7.15 11.54 -20.14
N LEU A 21 8.37 11.51 -19.59
CA LEU A 21 8.73 12.14 -18.33
C LEU A 21 9.96 13.02 -18.53
N GLU A 22 10.07 14.07 -17.73
CA GLU A 22 11.33 14.80 -17.60
C GLU A 22 12.13 14.18 -16.46
N LYS A 23 13.29 13.61 -16.78
CA LYS A 23 14.18 13.00 -15.79
C LYS A 23 15.27 13.98 -15.40
N ARG A 24 15.55 14.13 -14.10
CA ARG A 24 16.68 14.93 -13.62
C ARG A 24 18.01 14.28 -14.01
N SER A 25 18.94 15.10 -14.50
CA SER A 25 20.30 14.70 -14.84
C SER A 25 21.04 14.21 -13.59
N ARG A 26 21.99 13.28 -13.76
CA ARG A 26 22.87 12.85 -12.66
C ARG A 26 23.82 13.97 -12.27
N ASP A 27 24.43 14.55 -13.29
CA ASP A 27 25.44 15.56 -13.14
C ASP A 27 24.74 16.91 -13.36
N HIS A 28 25.04 17.89 -12.51
CA HIS A 28 24.73 19.29 -12.79
C HIS A 28 25.48 19.65 -14.06
N SER A 29 24.84 19.42 -15.20
CA SER A 29 25.46 19.64 -16.50
C SER A 29 25.68 21.13 -16.63
N PHE A 30 26.93 21.57 -16.55
CA PHE A 30 27.33 22.97 -16.74
C PHE A 30 26.83 23.56 -18.08
N PHE A 31 26.46 22.71 -19.04
CA PHE A 31 26.01 23.08 -20.38
C PHE A 31 24.63 22.50 -20.76
N GLY A 32 23.89 21.91 -19.81
CA GLY A 32 22.68 21.16 -20.11
C GLY A 32 21.51 21.48 -19.18
N SER A 33 20.29 21.31 -19.71
CA SER A 33 19.08 21.36 -18.88
C SER A 33 19.15 20.30 -17.78
N GLU A 34 18.90 20.72 -16.53
CA GLU A 34 18.80 19.83 -15.38
C GLU A 34 17.74 18.74 -15.60
N TRP A 35 16.66 19.07 -16.31
CA TRP A 35 15.56 18.19 -16.64
C TRP A 35 15.61 17.79 -18.12
N GLN A 36 15.60 16.49 -18.39
CA GLN A 36 15.68 15.95 -19.74
C GLN A 36 14.44 15.12 -20.07
N LYS A 37 13.73 15.48 -21.15
CA LYS A 37 12.60 14.68 -21.65
C LYS A 37 13.09 13.30 -22.12
N ARG A 38 12.44 12.26 -21.61
CA ARG A 38 12.70 10.84 -21.90
C ARG A 38 11.37 10.12 -22.08
N TRP A 39 11.36 9.16 -23.00
CA TRP A 39 10.27 8.19 -23.05
C TRP A 39 10.57 7.11 -22.03
N CYS A 40 9.72 6.99 -21.01
CA CYS A 40 9.90 6.07 -19.92
C CYS A 40 8.93 4.89 -20.07
N VAL A 41 9.42 3.69 -19.76
CA VAL A 41 8.65 2.44 -19.85
C VAL A 41 8.93 1.64 -18.59
N LEU A 42 7.88 1.36 -17.82
CA LEU A 42 7.92 0.42 -16.70
C LEU A 42 7.43 -0.94 -17.21
N ASN A 43 8.35 -1.90 -17.27
CA ASN A 43 8.06 -3.28 -17.63
C ASN A 43 8.40 -4.16 -16.42
N ARG A 44 7.36 -4.78 -15.83
CA ARG A 44 7.45 -5.52 -14.55
C ARG A 44 8.12 -4.67 -13.47
N LYS A 45 9.34 -5.02 -13.07
CA LYS A 45 10.14 -4.32 -12.04
C LYS A 45 11.33 -3.57 -12.64
N THR A 46 11.41 -3.44 -13.95
CA THR A 46 12.50 -2.72 -14.61
C THR A 46 11.96 -1.45 -15.25
N PHE A 47 12.58 -0.33 -14.88
CA PHE A 47 12.29 0.98 -15.42
C PHE A 47 13.30 1.29 -16.53
N TYR A 48 12.81 1.47 -17.75
CA TYR A 48 13.59 1.83 -18.92
C TYR A 48 13.34 3.29 -19.29
N TYR A 49 14.37 3.98 -19.77
CA TYR A 49 14.21 5.31 -20.34
C TYR A 49 14.97 5.44 -21.66
N TYR A 50 14.28 6.01 -22.64
CA TYR A 50 14.73 6.17 -24.02
C TYR A 50 14.84 7.66 -24.35
N ALA A 51 15.60 7.99 -25.40
CA ALA A 51 15.66 9.38 -25.87
C ALA A 51 14.30 9.87 -26.36
N ASN A 52 13.56 8.99 -27.06
CA ASN A 52 12.21 9.18 -27.53
C ASN A 52 11.52 7.81 -27.70
N GLU A 53 10.22 7.81 -27.95
CA GLU A 53 9.41 6.59 -28.13
C GLU A 53 9.87 5.70 -29.29
N LYS A 54 10.42 6.30 -30.36
CA LYS A 54 10.90 5.57 -31.55
C LYS A 54 12.32 5.01 -31.40
N SER A 55 12.96 5.20 -30.26
CA SER A 55 14.35 4.79 -30.04
C SER A 55 14.44 3.27 -29.90
N LYS A 56 15.33 2.65 -30.68
CA LYS A 56 15.55 1.19 -30.64
C LYS A 56 16.28 0.71 -29.39
N GLN A 57 17.07 1.58 -28.75
CA GLN A 57 17.87 1.24 -27.57
C GLN A 57 17.55 2.20 -26.42
N PRO A 58 17.42 1.68 -25.18
CA PRO A 58 17.27 2.52 -24.00
C PRO A 58 18.57 3.30 -23.75
N LYS A 59 18.42 4.54 -23.28
CA LYS A 59 19.55 5.32 -22.75
C LYS A 59 20.06 4.75 -21.44
N GLY A 60 19.19 4.06 -20.71
CA GLY A 60 19.53 3.25 -19.57
C GLY A 60 18.28 2.61 -18.97
N ASN A 61 18.52 1.78 -17.96
CA ASN A 61 17.48 1.10 -17.21
C ASN A 61 17.93 0.91 -15.76
N PHE A 62 16.98 0.64 -14.88
CA PHE A 62 17.25 0.25 -13.50
C PHE A 62 16.11 -0.60 -12.95
N SER A 63 16.43 -1.53 -12.04
CA SER A 63 15.40 -2.26 -11.29
C SER A 63 14.81 -1.35 -10.22
N ILE A 64 13.47 -1.33 -10.12
CA ILE A 64 12.75 -0.64 -9.03
C ILE A 64 12.69 -1.48 -7.76
N GLU A 65 13.26 -2.70 -7.76
CA GLU A 65 13.33 -3.51 -6.54
C GLU A 65 14.03 -2.77 -5.41
N ASN A 66 13.39 -2.78 -4.24
CA ASN A 66 13.82 -2.09 -3.03
C ASN A 66 13.85 -0.55 -3.15
N TYR A 67 13.32 0.01 -4.23
CA TYR A 67 12.99 1.42 -4.30
C TYR A 67 11.67 1.71 -3.59
N SER A 68 11.45 2.96 -3.25
CA SER A 68 10.18 3.52 -2.82
C SER A 68 9.88 4.73 -3.71
N ALA A 69 8.68 4.77 -4.29
CA ALA A 69 8.22 5.90 -5.09
C ALA A 69 7.39 6.85 -4.23
N ARG A 70 7.59 8.16 -4.37
CA ARG A 70 6.76 9.17 -3.71
C ARG A 70 6.68 10.45 -4.51
N LEU A 71 5.62 11.22 -4.31
CA LEU A 71 5.53 12.59 -4.80
C LEU A 71 6.58 13.48 -4.12
N ALA A 72 7.18 14.37 -4.88
CA ALA A 72 8.33 15.16 -4.44
C ALA A 72 8.20 16.61 -4.92
N SER A 73 7.30 17.35 -4.24
CA SER A 73 7.02 18.75 -4.57
C SER A 73 8.17 19.72 -4.28
N HIS A 74 9.20 19.28 -3.55
CA HIS A 74 10.39 20.06 -3.26
C HIS A 74 11.38 20.12 -4.44
N LEU A 75 11.21 19.27 -5.47
CA LEU A 75 12.12 19.18 -6.62
C LEU A 75 12.06 20.39 -7.56
N ARG A 76 10.94 21.14 -7.55
CA ARG A 76 10.75 22.34 -8.37
C ARG A 76 10.05 23.43 -7.56
N LYS A 77 10.32 24.69 -7.92
CA LYS A 77 9.67 25.88 -7.32
C LYS A 77 8.54 26.46 -8.19
N ASP A 78 8.36 25.93 -9.41
CA ASP A 78 7.36 26.40 -10.37
C ASP A 78 6.00 25.69 -10.20
N ALA A 79 5.05 26.00 -11.09
CA ALA A 79 3.72 25.38 -11.09
C ALA A 79 3.74 23.85 -11.28
N ARG A 80 4.84 23.28 -11.80
CA ARG A 80 4.99 21.84 -12.05
C ARG A 80 5.52 21.07 -10.84
N LYS A 81 5.71 21.74 -9.69
CA LYS A 81 6.09 21.08 -8.43
C LYS A 81 5.17 19.92 -8.04
N LYS A 82 3.86 20.03 -8.32
CA LYS A 82 2.90 18.95 -8.05
C LYS A 82 2.98 17.77 -9.02
N CYS A 83 3.67 17.94 -10.16
CA CYS A 83 3.89 16.90 -11.14
C CYS A 83 5.19 16.13 -10.90
N CYS A 84 5.87 16.38 -9.77
CA CYS A 84 7.19 15.81 -9.49
C CYS A 84 7.09 14.59 -8.59
N PHE A 85 7.88 13.56 -8.88
CA PHE A 85 8.00 12.36 -8.06
C PHE A 85 9.43 11.84 -8.10
N GLU A 86 9.78 11.01 -7.12
CA GLU A 86 11.10 10.41 -7.02
C GLU A 86 11.04 8.94 -6.61
N LEU A 87 12.05 8.19 -7.03
CA LEU A 87 12.32 6.83 -6.60
C LEU A 87 13.60 6.83 -5.77
N ILE A 88 13.47 6.48 -4.49
CA ILE A 88 14.57 6.43 -3.52
C ILE A 88 14.81 4.98 -3.11
N CYS A 89 16.07 4.59 -3.01
CA CYS A 89 16.48 3.33 -2.39
C CYS A 89 17.68 3.60 -1.49
N PRO A 90 17.65 3.23 -0.20
CA PRO A 90 18.78 3.40 0.70
C PRO A 90 20.06 2.79 0.11
N GLY A 91 21.15 3.56 0.10
CA GLY A 91 22.44 3.12 -0.44
C GLY A 91 22.52 3.09 -1.98
N LYS A 92 21.44 3.42 -2.70
CA LYS A 92 21.45 3.56 -4.16
C LYS A 92 21.12 5.00 -4.57
N ARG A 93 21.30 5.28 -5.87
CA ARG A 93 20.96 6.57 -6.46
C ARG A 93 19.44 6.81 -6.44
N THR A 94 19.04 8.03 -6.08
CA THR A 94 17.68 8.55 -6.28
C THR A 94 17.44 8.95 -7.74
N TYR A 95 16.26 8.59 -8.25
CA TYR A 95 15.80 8.99 -9.57
C TYR A 95 14.61 9.94 -9.46
N GLU A 96 14.76 11.13 -10.03
CA GLU A 96 13.76 12.20 -9.93
C GLU A 96 13.14 12.48 -11.28
N PHE A 97 11.82 12.65 -11.29
CA PHE A 97 11.01 12.79 -12.49
C PHE A 97 9.97 13.90 -12.35
N THR A 98 9.66 14.56 -13.46
CA THR A 98 8.48 15.43 -13.60
C THR A 98 7.56 14.87 -14.69
N ALA A 99 6.31 14.61 -14.34
CA ALA A 99 5.23 14.20 -15.23
C ALA A 99 4.62 15.39 -15.98
N PRO A 100 3.81 15.14 -17.03
CA PRO A 100 3.10 16.21 -17.73
C PRO A 100 1.98 16.83 -16.88
N SER A 101 1.39 16.08 -15.95
CA SER A 101 0.33 16.54 -15.05
C SER A 101 0.51 15.96 -13.63
N PRO A 102 -0.15 16.52 -12.60
CA PRO A 102 -0.15 15.95 -11.25
C PRO A 102 -0.77 14.55 -11.21
N ALA A 103 -1.89 14.36 -11.92
CA ALA A 103 -2.56 13.06 -12.00
C ALA A 103 -1.65 11.97 -12.60
N GLU A 104 -0.85 12.31 -13.63
CA GLU A 104 0.12 11.36 -14.17
C GLU A 104 1.25 11.06 -13.17
N ALA A 105 1.69 12.05 -12.38
CA ALA A 105 2.71 11.80 -11.35
C ALA A 105 2.20 10.85 -10.27
N GLU A 106 0.95 11.03 -9.83
CA GLU A 106 0.25 10.15 -8.90
C GLU A 106 0.14 8.74 -9.47
N ASP A 107 -0.37 8.59 -10.69
CA ASP A 107 -0.51 7.28 -11.35
C ASP A 107 0.83 6.54 -11.52
N TRP A 108 1.91 7.27 -11.86
CA TRP A 108 3.25 6.68 -11.88
C TRP A 108 3.68 6.18 -10.50
N VAL A 109 3.46 6.96 -9.44
CA VAL A 109 3.82 6.58 -8.08
C VAL A 109 3.00 5.37 -7.61
N ASP A 110 1.69 5.40 -7.81
CA ASP A 110 0.77 4.35 -7.37
C ASP A 110 1.07 3.04 -8.07
N GLN A 111 1.28 3.06 -9.40
CA GLN A 111 1.64 1.86 -10.15
C GLN A 111 2.95 1.24 -9.66
N ILE A 112 3.97 2.08 -9.39
CA ILE A 112 5.26 1.60 -8.89
C ILE A 112 5.13 1.06 -7.47
N GLN A 113 4.43 1.77 -6.58
CA GLN A 113 4.19 1.32 -5.21
C GLN A 113 3.40 0.02 -5.16
N PHE A 114 2.37 -0.13 -6.00
CA PHE A 114 1.56 -1.32 -6.09
C PHE A 114 2.41 -2.55 -6.41
N LEU A 115 3.35 -2.43 -7.36
CA LEU A 115 4.25 -3.53 -7.74
C LEU A 115 5.22 -3.92 -6.63
N LEU A 116 5.67 -2.94 -5.84
CA LEU A 116 6.62 -3.15 -4.76
C LEU A 116 5.93 -3.73 -3.51
N LYS A 117 4.74 -3.25 -3.20
CA LYS A 117 3.92 -3.73 -2.08
C LYS A 117 3.32 -5.11 -2.38
N GLY A 118 2.79 -5.34 -3.58
CA GLY A 118 2.12 -6.59 -3.95
C GLY A 118 3.01 -7.81 -3.73
N GLU A 119 4.31 -7.70 -4.01
CA GLU A 119 5.28 -8.76 -3.72
C GLU A 119 5.55 -8.96 -2.24
N LEU A 120 5.65 -7.87 -1.45
CA LEU A 120 5.78 -8.01 0.00
C LEU A 120 4.54 -8.69 0.60
N TYR A 121 3.33 -8.38 0.10
CA TYR A 121 2.11 -9.05 0.56
C TYR A 121 2.02 -10.51 0.12
N LEU A 122 2.38 -10.85 -1.12
CA LEU A 122 2.37 -12.23 -1.61
C LEU A 122 3.45 -13.09 -0.94
N ASN A 123 4.63 -12.52 -0.69
CA ASN A 123 5.72 -13.21 0.02
C ASN A 123 5.51 -13.25 1.54
N SER A 124 4.60 -12.42 2.09
CA SER A 124 4.25 -12.40 3.53
C SER A 124 3.02 -13.25 3.86
N PHE A 125 2.29 -13.80 2.88
CA PHE A 125 1.11 -14.64 3.09
C PHE A 125 1.46 -16.11 3.36
N THR A 126 2.63 -16.40 3.93
CA THR A 126 2.84 -17.69 4.61
C THR A 126 2.11 -17.60 5.95
N ILE A 127 0.87 -18.07 5.99
CA ILE A 127 0.11 -18.28 7.22
C ILE A 127 0.99 -19.16 8.11
N PRO A 128 1.44 -18.71 9.30
CA PRO A 128 1.94 -19.66 10.30
C PRO A 128 0.76 -20.58 10.60
N PHE A 129 0.92 -21.84 10.24
CA PHE A 129 0.02 -22.89 10.70
C PHE A 129 0.25 -22.94 12.22
N ASP A 130 -0.67 -22.36 12.99
CA ASP A 130 -0.73 -22.57 14.44
C ASP A 130 -1.08 -24.05 14.63
N GLU A 131 -0.04 -24.87 14.72
CA GLU A 131 -0.11 -26.29 15.03
C GLU A 131 -0.06 -26.43 16.56
N GLU A 132 -1.06 -25.85 17.25
CA GLU A 132 -1.30 -26.07 18.69
C GLU A 132 -2.73 -26.61 18.89
N ASP A 133 -3.01 -27.75 18.25
CA ASP A 133 -4.00 -28.72 18.73
C ASP A 133 -3.21 -29.97 19.18
N GLU A 134 -2.52 -29.88 20.32
CA GLU A 134 -2.12 -31.09 21.05
C GLU A 134 -3.26 -31.45 22.02
N GLU A 135 -4.02 -32.46 21.59
CA GLU A 135 -4.99 -33.21 22.39
C GLU A 135 -4.34 -33.75 23.68
N GLU A 136 -4.61 -33.12 24.84
CA GLU A 136 -4.33 -33.76 26.14
C GLU A 136 -5.43 -34.79 26.44
N LEU A 137 -5.08 -36.01 26.05
CA LEU A 137 -5.70 -37.30 26.32
C LEU A 137 -5.99 -37.53 27.82
N TYR A 138 -7.23 -37.94 28.11
CA TYR A 138 -7.80 -38.52 29.34
C TYR A 138 -6.91 -38.76 30.57
N ASN A 139 -7.46 -38.42 31.76
CA ASN A 139 -7.22 -39.22 32.95
C ASN A 139 -8.53 -39.46 33.73
N ASP A 140 -9.04 -40.69 33.59
CA ASP A 140 -10.10 -41.27 34.42
C ASP A 140 -9.52 -41.58 35.81
N VAL A 141 -10.03 -40.93 36.86
CA VAL A 141 -9.93 -41.45 38.22
C VAL A 141 -11.32 -41.43 38.86
N ASP A 142 -12.00 -42.57 38.74
CA ASP A 142 -13.09 -42.96 39.62
C ASP A 142 -12.51 -43.28 41.01
N SER A 143 -13.07 -42.71 42.09
CA SER A 143 -13.55 -43.46 43.26
C SER A 143 -13.75 -42.60 44.53
N SER A 144 -15.03 -42.48 44.90
CA SER A 144 -15.68 -42.60 46.22
C SER A 144 -15.38 -41.70 47.45
N ASP A 145 -16.49 -41.04 47.85
CA ASP A 145 -17.15 -40.96 49.18
C ASP A 145 -16.61 -40.19 50.41
N SER A 146 -17.38 -39.11 50.73
CA SER A 146 -17.92 -38.70 52.05
C SER A 146 -16.93 -38.16 53.12
N VAL A 147 -17.21 -37.18 53.99
CA VAL A 147 -18.42 -36.75 54.69
C VAL A 147 -18.23 -35.31 55.25
N ASN A 148 -19.23 -34.45 55.01
CA ASN A 148 -20.00 -33.58 55.93
C ASN A 148 -19.34 -32.81 57.12
N THR A 149 -19.58 -31.48 57.18
CA THR A 149 -20.13 -30.78 58.36
C THR A 149 -20.92 -29.50 57.97
N THR A 150 -22.26 -29.60 57.85
CA THR A 150 -23.32 -28.86 58.61
C THR A 150 -22.83 -27.69 59.49
N SER A 151 -23.43 -26.50 59.65
CA SER A 151 -24.61 -25.72 59.21
C SER A 151 -24.29 -24.23 59.60
N HIS A 152 -24.98 -23.14 59.26
CA HIS A 152 -26.31 -22.70 59.67
C HIS A 152 -26.71 -21.43 58.86
N ASN A 153 -28.02 -21.28 58.72
CA ASN A 153 -28.81 -20.19 58.13
C ASN A 153 -28.96 -18.96 59.05
N THR A 154 -29.20 -17.76 58.51
CA THR A 154 -30.26 -16.79 58.92
C THR A 154 -30.04 -15.36 58.37
N THR A 155 -31.08 -14.91 57.70
CA THR A 155 -31.67 -13.59 57.36
C THR A 155 -31.31 -12.30 58.15
N LEU A 156 -31.44 -11.16 57.44
CA LEU A 156 -31.80 -9.77 57.81
C LEU A 156 -30.70 -8.71 58.14
N ASN A 157 -30.75 -7.64 57.32
CA ASN A 157 -30.71 -6.19 57.58
C ASN A 157 -29.41 -5.37 57.79
N GLN A 158 -29.31 -4.35 56.91
CA GLN A 158 -29.01 -2.91 57.14
C GLN A 158 -27.55 -2.50 57.48
N ASP A 159 -26.94 -1.43 56.96
CA ASP A 159 -27.42 -0.17 56.34
C ASP A 159 -26.33 0.47 55.42
N GLU A 160 -26.83 1.17 54.38
CA GLU A 160 -26.45 2.50 53.85
C GLU A 160 -25.00 2.86 53.44
N ALA A 161 -24.85 3.18 52.14
CA ALA A 161 -24.38 4.51 51.74
C ALA A 161 -25.16 4.97 50.50
N ASN A 162 -26.18 5.80 50.75
CA ASN A 162 -26.91 6.66 49.80
C ASN A 162 -26.00 7.78 49.28
N VAL A 163 -26.04 8.11 47.98
CA VAL A 163 -26.37 9.46 47.42
C VAL A 163 -26.81 9.29 45.96
N GLU A 164 -28.14 9.31 45.79
CA GLU A 164 -28.96 10.07 44.84
C GLU A 164 -28.78 9.99 43.30
N MET A 165 -29.94 9.69 42.71
CA MET A 165 -30.35 9.59 41.31
C MET A 165 -30.66 10.97 40.73
N GLU A 166 -30.51 11.15 39.41
CA GLU A 166 -31.58 11.75 38.61
C GLU A 166 -31.71 10.99 37.28
N GLU A 167 -32.97 10.67 36.99
CA GLU A 167 -33.50 9.91 35.87
C GLU A 167 -33.53 10.77 34.61
N ASP A 168 -33.50 10.13 33.43
CA ASP A 168 -34.37 10.52 32.32
C ASP A 168 -34.42 9.37 31.30
N ASP A 169 -35.51 8.60 31.38
CA ASP A 169 -35.96 7.68 30.34
C ASP A 169 -36.46 8.48 29.13
N ILE A 170 -35.80 8.38 27.97
CA ILE A 170 -36.39 8.84 26.70
C ILE A 170 -36.30 7.74 25.63
N TYR A 171 -37.48 7.20 25.32
CA TYR A 171 -37.80 6.14 24.37
C TYR A 171 -37.32 6.39 22.92
N GLU A 172 -36.98 5.30 22.23
CA GLU A 172 -36.98 5.20 20.77
C GLU A 172 -38.40 5.30 20.20
N VAL A 173 -38.63 6.24 19.28
CA VAL A 173 -39.79 6.23 18.37
C VAL A 173 -39.31 6.65 16.98
N LEU A 174 -39.35 5.73 16.01
CA LEU A 174 -39.16 5.99 14.59
C LEU A 174 -40.50 6.38 13.95
N PRO A 175 -40.70 7.63 13.51
CA PRO A 175 -41.85 7.96 12.67
C PRO A 175 -41.56 7.58 11.21
N GLY A 176 -42.14 6.46 10.76
CA GLY A 176 -42.41 6.24 9.35
C GLY A 176 -43.51 7.18 8.84
N LYS A 177 -43.38 7.60 7.57
CA LYS A 177 -44.42 8.11 6.65
C LYS A 177 -43.77 8.14 5.25
N GLN A 178 -44.14 7.33 4.24
CA GLN A 178 -45.41 7.21 3.48
C GLN A 178 -45.86 8.53 2.81
N PRO A 179 -46.48 8.44 1.61
CA PRO A 179 -45.99 9.02 0.35
C PRO A 179 -46.62 10.36 -0.04
N ASP A 180 -46.04 11.00 -1.06
CA ASP A 180 -46.51 12.24 -1.69
C ASP A 180 -47.85 12.05 -2.43
N PRO A 181 -48.82 12.96 -2.28
CA PRO A 181 -49.98 13.02 -3.16
C PRO A 181 -49.81 14.07 -4.28
N GLU A 182 -50.26 13.64 -5.47
CA GLU A 182 -50.63 14.33 -6.74
C GLU A 182 -50.39 15.84 -6.90
#